data_AF-A0A2H9ZVA1-F1
#
_entry.id   AF-A0A2H9ZVA1-F1
#
_cell.length_a   1.000
_cell.length_b   1.000
_cell.length_c   1.000
_cell.angle_alpha   90.00
_cell.angle_beta   90.00
_cell.angle_gamma   90.00
#
_symmetry.space_group_name_H-M   'P 1'
#
loop_
_entity.id
_entity.type
_entity.pdbx_description
1 polymer ?
#
loop_
_entity_poly.entity_id
_entity_poly.type
_entity_poly.pdbx_seq_one_letter_code
_entity_poly.pdbx_strand_id
1 'polypeptide(L)' 'MRAQIDMCPSDIISQINAKCNIKISYMKAWDARRKAIKTIFGGWEKSYKKLYQFVSA' A
#
# COMPACT_ATOMS: atom_id res chain seq x y z
N MET A 1 -9.55 -3.50 -7.95
CA MET A 1 -8.40 -2.64 -7.57
C MET A 1 -8.58 -1.96 -6.21
N ARG A 2 -9.77 -1.39 -5.89
CA ARG A 2 -10.05 -0.79 -4.57
C ARG A 2 -9.79 -1.72 -3.37
N ALA A 3 -10.15 -3.01 -3.48
CA ALA A 3 -9.90 -4.01 -2.43
C ALA A 3 -8.42 -4.14 -1.99
N GLN A 4 -7.44 -3.89 -2.88
CA GLN A 4 -6.02 -3.88 -2.52
C GLN A 4 -5.62 -2.62 -1.73
N ILE A 5 -6.30 -1.50 -2.00
CA ILE A 5 -6.10 -0.23 -1.30
C ILE A 5 -6.75 -0.30 0.08
N ASP A 6 -7.91 -0.96 0.19
CA ASP A 6 -8.70 -1.07 1.41
C ASP A 6 -8.19 -2.17 2.37
N MET A 7 -7.23 -3.01 1.94
CA MET A 7 -6.71 -4.13 2.73
C MET A 7 -6.01 -3.67 4.01
N CYS A 8 -6.56 -4.01 5.18
CA CYS A 8 -6.02 -3.65 6.47
C CYS A 8 -4.78 -4.49 6.80
N PRO A 9 -3.84 -3.99 7.63
CA PRO A 9 -2.65 -4.76 8.00
C PRO A 9 -2.99 -6.08 8.69
N SER A 10 -4.11 -6.16 9.40
CA SER A 10 -4.64 -7.39 10.00
C SER A 10 -4.95 -8.48 8.97
N ASP A 11 -5.44 -8.10 7.79
CA ASP A 11 -5.71 -9.03 6.69
C ASP A 11 -4.40 -9.59 6.12
N ILE A 12 -3.38 -8.73 6.00
CA ILE A 12 -2.02 -9.10 5.56
C ILE A 12 -1.41 -10.11 6.55
N ILE A 13 -1.55 -9.85 7.86
CA ILE A 13 -1.08 -10.77 8.91
C ILE A 13 -1.80 -12.11 8.79
N SER A 14 -3.11 -12.11 8.62
CA SER A 14 -3.92 -13.33 8.51
C SER A 14 -3.54 -14.14 7.28
N GLN A 15 -3.36 -13.50 6.13
CA GLN A 15 -2.93 -14.16 4.90
C GLN A 15 -1.51 -14.74 4.98
N ILE A 16 -0.57 -13.99 5.56
CA ILE A 16 0.82 -14.46 5.71
C ILE A 16 0.89 -15.60 6.72
N ASN A 17 0.11 -15.53 7.80
CA ASN A 17 0.02 -16.63 8.75
C ASN A 17 -0.55 -17.89 8.07
N ALA A 18 -1.61 -17.76 7.27
CA ALA A 18 -2.19 -18.91 6.55
C ALA A 18 -1.25 -19.51 5.50
N LYS A 19 -0.46 -18.69 4.79
CA LYS A 19 0.43 -19.15 3.71
C LYS A 19 1.79 -19.64 4.19
N CYS A 20 2.35 -18.98 5.18
CA CYS A 20 3.73 -19.19 5.62
C CYS A 20 3.82 -19.80 7.02
N ASN A 21 2.70 -19.90 7.74
CA ASN A 21 2.65 -20.33 9.14
C ASN A 21 3.54 -19.49 10.08
N ILE A 22 3.70 -18.20 9.75
CA ILE A 22 4.52 -17.25 10.51
C ILE A 22 3.62 -16.10 10.98
N LYS A 23 3.72 -15.79 12.29
CA LYS A 23 3.09 -14.61 12.88
C LYS A 23 3.97 -13.38 12.68
N ILE A 24 3.53 -12.47 11.84
CA ILE A 24 4.16 -11.17 11.63
C ILE A 24 3.59 -10.09 12.54
N SER A 25 4.42 -9.12 12.91
CA SER A 25 3.96 -7.97 13.69
C SER A 25 3.16 -6.99 12.84
N TYR A 26 2.25 -6.26 13.50
CA TYR A 26 1.42 -5.25 12.84
C TYR A 26 2.24 -4.17 12.12
N MET A 27 3.32 -3.70 12.75
CA MET A 27 4.20 -2.69 12.16
C MET A 27 4.86 -3.17 10.85
N LYS A 28 5.27 -4.44 10.78
CA LYS A 28 5.82 -5.03 9.55
C LYS A 28 4.77 -5.12 8.45
N ALA A 29 3.54 -5.51 8.79
CA ALA A 29 2.43 -5.53 7.85
C ALA A 29 2.08 -4.12 7.32
N TRP A 30 2.10 -3.11 8.20
CA TRP A 30 1.87 -1.72 7.81
C TRP A 30 2.95 -1.19 6.85
N ASP A 31 4.22 -1.46 7.14
CA ASP A 31 5.32 -1.05 6.27
C ASP A 31 5.26 -1.74 4.89
N ALA A 32 4.97 -3.05 4.87
CA ALA A 32 4.75 -3.79 3.63
C ALA A 32 3.60 -3.20 2.79
N ARG A 33 2.47 -2.86 3.43
CA ARG A 33 1.34 -2.17 2.77
C ARG A 33 1.78 -0.85 2.15
N ARG A 34 2.47 0.01 2.91
CA ARG A 34 2.96 1.31 2.40
C ARG A 34 3.90 1.16 1.22
N LYS A 35 4.83 0.21 1.28
CA LYS A 35 5.76 -0.08 0.19
C LYS A 35 5.02 -0.56 -1.06
N ALA A 36 4.06 -1.47 -0.92
CA ALA A 36 3.25 -1.95 -2.03
C ALA A 36 2.45 -0.82 -2.70
N ILE A 37 1.81 0.06 -1.91
CA ILE A 37 1.08 1.23 -2.43
C ILE A 37 2.04 2.13 -3.23
N LYS A 38 3.22 2.43 -2.70
CA LYS A 38 4.23 3.23 -3.41
C LYS A 38 4.68 2.59 -4.72
N THR A 39 4.81 1.26 -4.76
CA THR A 39 5.19 0.54 -5.99
C THR A 39 4.07 0.56 -7.03
N ILE A 40 2.81 0.37 -6.61
CA ILE A 40 1.66 0.31 -7.53
C ILE A 40 1.29 1.71 -8.07
N PHE A 41 1.21 2.72 -7.21
CA PHE A 41 0.78 4.07 -7.59
C PHE A 41 1.95 4.98 -7.97
N GLY A 42 3.19 4.54 -7.74
CA GLY A 42 4.38 5.36 -7.88
C GLY A 42 4.60 6.30 -6.70
N GLY A 43 5.70 7.03 -6.77
CA GLY A 43 5.99 8.10 -5.80
C GLY A 43 4.98 9.25 -5.91
N TRP A 44 4.78 9.94 -4.79
CA TRP A 44 3.91 11.12 -4.66
C TRP A 44 4.22 12.20 -5.71
N GLU A 45 5.46 12.26 -6.17
CA GLU A 45 5.94 13.21 -7.18
C GLU A 45 5.15 13.14 -8.49
N LYS A 46 4.75 11.95 -8.95
CA LYS A 46 3.94 11.80 -10.17
C LYS A 46 2.52 12.33 -9.96
N SER A 47 1.95 12.09 -8.77
CA SER A 47 0.62 12.60 -8.42
C SER A 47 0.60 14.13 -8.32
N TYR A 48 1.62 14.74 -7.70
CA TYR A 48 1.73 16.19 -7.59
C TYR A 48 2.04 16.88 -8.92
N LYS A 49 2.88 16.30 -9.78
CA LYS A 49 3.10 16.81 -11.14
C LYS A 49 1.79 16.86 -11.93
N LYS A 50 0.94 15.84 -11.77
CA LYS A 50 -0.37 15.80 -12.42
C LYS A 50 -1.31 16.89 -11.89
N LEU A 51 -1.31 17.15 -10.58
CA LEU A 51 -2.09 18.26 -9.99
C LEU A 51 -1.64 19.63 -10.50
N TYR A 52 -0.34 19.88 -10.60
CA TYR A 52 0.19 21.16 -11.11
C TYR A 52 -0.22 21.43 -12.56
N GLN A 53 -0.29 20.39 -13.40
CA GLN A 53 -0.78 20.50 -14.78
C GLN A 53 -2.24 20.94 -14.88
N PHE A 54 -3.06 20.63 -13.88
CA PHE A 54 -4.47 21.07 -13.83
C PHE A 54 -4.63 22.50 -13.30
N VAL A 55 -3.69 22.99 -12.49
CA VAL A 55 -3.72 24.36 -11.95
C VAL A 55 -3.27 25.39 -13.00
N SER A 56 -2.46 24.96 -13.98
CA SER A 56 -1.94 25.83 -15.05
C SER A 56 -2.76 25.79 -16.36
N ALA A 57 -3.93 25.15 -16.36
CA ALA A 57 -4.83 25.04 -17.51
C ALA A 57 -6.08 25.89 -17.28
#